data_AF-A9V4M8-F1
#
_entry.id   AF-A9V4M8-F1
#
_cell.length_a   1.000
_cell.length_b   1.000
_cell.length_c   1.000
_cell.angle_alpha   90.00
_cell.angle_beta   90.00
_cell.angle_gamma   90.00
#
_symmetry.space_group_name_H-M   'P 1'
#
loop_
_entity.id
_entity.type
_entity.pdbx_description
1 polymer ?
#
loop_
_entity_poly.entity_id
_entity_poly.type
_entity_poly.pdbx_seq_one_letter_code
_entity_poly.pdbx_strand_id
1 'polypeptide(L)'
;MLVVVVAWSRGVVGVVMGKEGLGKEREYNFKEIAQQEARIEKYKAEGRDEYDVRKQYEVLEECKMMVPNTQQRLEEEHKKLTDMVVCQTARRLAHRAPCRRAAPPLTLPFNRTPT
;
A
#
# COMPACT_ATOMS: atom_id res chain seq x y z
N MET A 1 -26.07 35.04 7.43
CA MET A 1 -25.76 33.63 7.70
C MET A 1 -25.63 32.90 6.36
N LEU A 2 -24.40 32.63 5.91
CA LEU A 2 -24.16 31.83 4.70
C LEU A 2 -23.98 30.38 5.15
N VAL A 3 -24.98 29.54 4.93
CA VAL A 3 -24.88 28.10 5.20
C VAL A 3 -24.16 27.48 4.01
N VAL A 4 -22.83 27.39 4.07
CA VAL A 4 -22.07 26.56 3.13
C VAL A 4 -22.32 25.11 3.54
N VAL A 5 -23.34 24.50 2.94
CA VAL A 5 -23.54 23.05 2.99
C VAL A 5 -22.41 22.43 2.18
N VAL A 6 -21.29 22.12 2.84
CA VAL A 6 -20.25 21.27 2.25
C VAL A 6 -20.82 19.86 2.20
N ALA A 7 -21.41 19.53 1.06
CA ALA A 7 -21.89 18.20 0.72
C ALA A 7 -20.72 17.21 0.84
N TRP A 8 -20.66 16.51 1.97
CA TRP A 8 -19.78 15.36 2.16
C TRP A 8 -20.21 14.27 1.18
N SER A 9 -19.48 14.19 0.07
CA SER A 9 -19.66 13.18 -0.97
C SER A 9 -19.38 11.79 -0.41
N ARG A 10 -20.43 11.00 -0.29
CA ARG A 10 -20.46 9.59 0.14
C ARG A 10 -19.70 8.66 -0.84
N GLY A 11 -18.37 8.78 -0.92
CA GLY A 11 -17.60 7.95 -1.86
C GLY A 11 -16.16 7.62 -1.50
N VAL A 12 -15.53 8.31 -0.52
CA VAL A 12 -14.08 8.13 -0.24
C VAL A 12 -13.81 7.31 1.03
N VAL A 13 -14.83 7.03 1.86
CA VAL A 13 -14.65 6.35 3.15
C VAL A 13 -14.41 4.83 3.02
N GLY A 14 -14.71 4.22 1.86
CA GLY A 14 -14.60 2.77 1.66
C GLY A 14 -13.17 2.21 1.49
N VAL A 15 -12.18 3.04 1.15
CA VAL A 15 -10.84 2.55 0.73
C VAL A 15 -9.85 2.41 1.89
N VAL A 16 -10.09 3.06 3.04
CA VAL A 16 -9.11 3.10 4.14
C VAL A 16 -9.22 1.92 5.11
N MET A 17 -10.39 1.27 5.19
CA MET A 17 -10.69 0.20 6.15
C MET A 17 -9.85 -1.09 5.99
N GLY A 18 -9.14 -1.28 4.86
CA GLY A 18 -8.35 -2.49 4.59
C GLY A 18 -6.95 -2.53 5.22
N LYS A 19 -6.35 -1.39 5.57
CA LYS A 19 -4.94 -1.33 6.03
C LYS A 19 -4.75 -1.71 7.50
N GLU A 20 -5.75 -1.48 8.35
CA GLU A 20 -5.62 -1.64 9.81
C GLU A 20 -5.62 -3.11 10.27
N GLY A 21 -6.24 -4.02 9.51
CA GLY A 21 -6.24 -5.46 9.83
C GLY A 21 -4.90 -6.13 9.56
N LEU A 22 -4.35 -5.92 8.36
CA LEU A 22 -3.09 -6.53 7.92
C LEU A 22 -1.88 -6.00 8.70
N GLY A 23 -1.91 -4.73 9.14
CA GLY A 23 -0.89 -4.17 10.02
C GLY A 23 -0.83 -4.87 11.38
N LYS A 24 -1.99 -5.16 11.98
CA LYS A 24 -2.08 -5.88 13.26
C LYS A 24 -1.62 -7.34 13.14
N GLU A 25 -1.95 -7.99 12.02
CA GLU A 25 -1.51 -9.36 11.73
C GLU A 25 0.02 -9.44 11.63
N ARG A 26 0.66 -8.46 10.98
CA ARG A 26 2.12 -8.35 10.90
C ARG A 26 2.76 -8.17 12.28
N GLU A 27 2.21 -7.28 13.11
CA GLU A 27 2.70 -7.07 14.49
C GLU A 27 2.58 -8.31 15.36
N TYR A 28 1.48 -9.06 15.22
CA TYR A 28 1.28 -10.33 15.92
C TYR A 28 2.35 -11.36 15.52
N ASN A 29 2.62 -11.52 14.22
CA ASN A 29 3.66 -12.44 13.74
C ASN A 29 5.05 -12.10 14.30
N PHE A 30 5.43 -10.81 14.35
CA PHE A 30 6.70 -10.40 14.96
C PHE A 30 6.77 -10.66 16.46
N LYS A 31 5.66 -10.47 17.19
CA LYS A 31 5.59 -10.77 18.62
C LYS A 31 5.74 -12.27 18.88
N GLU A 32 5.12 -13.12 18.07
CA GLU A 32 5.24 -14.58 18.19
C GLU A 32 6.68 -15.05 17.94
N ILE A 33 7.36 -14.52 16.91
CA ILE A 33 8.77 -14.84 16.65
C ILE A 33 9.65 -14.44 17.83
N ALA A 34 9.50 -13.21 18.33
CA ALA A 34 10.28 -12.74 19.47
C ALA A 34 10.06 -13.57 20.75
N GLN A 35 8.82 -14.01 20.98
CA GLN A 35 8.51 -14.91 22.10
C GLN A 35 9.18 -16.28 21.94
N GLN A 36 9.20 -16.84 20.74
CA GLN A 36 9.82 -18.15 20.50
C GLN A 36 11.34 -18.08 20.56
N GLU A 37 11.96 -17.00 20.08
CA GLU A 37 13.40 -16.75 20.25
C GLU A 37 13.78 -16.65 21.74
N ALA A 38 13.01 -15.91 22.53
CA ALA A 38 13.21 -15.82 23.97
C ALA A 38 12.99 -17.15 24.69
N ARG A 39 12.05 -18.00 24.23
CA ARG A 39 11.88 -19.36 24.76
C ARG A 39 13.12 -20.21 24.43
N ILE A 40 13.61 -20.20 23.20
CA ILE A 40 14.80 -20.96 22.81
C ILE A 40 16.02 -20.56 23.66
N GLU A 41 16.22 -19.26 23.91
CA GLU A 41 17.29 -18.78 24.80
C GLU A 41 17.15 -19.32 26.23
N LYS A 42 15.93 -19.34 26.78
CA LYS A 42 15.67 -19.94 28.09
C LYS A 42 15.98 -21.44 28.12
N TYR A 43 15.55 -22.19 27.10
CA TYR A 43 15.83 -23.63 27.01
C TYR A 43 17.33 -23.92 26.95
N LYS A 44 18.10 -23.08 26.24
CA LYS A 44 19.57 -23.17 26.22
C LYS A 44 20.20 -22.83 27.56
N ALA A 45 19.71 -21.80 28.24
CA ALA A 45 20.20 -21.38 29.56
C ALA A 45 19.88 -22.42 30.66
N GLU A 46 18.74 -23.10 30.55
CA GLU A 46 18.34 -24.19 31.45
C GLU A 46 19.10 -25.51 31.20
N GLY A 47 19.93 -25.58 30.14
CA GLY A 47 20.66 -26.80 29.79
C GLY A 47 19.76 -27.96 29.37
N ARG A 48 18.60 -27.64 28.76
CA ARG A 48 17.66 -28.64 28.24
C ARG A 48 18.31 -29.49 27.15
N ASP A 49 17.77 -30.69 26.98
CA ASP A 49 18.24 -31.66 25.99
C ASP A 49 18.22 -31.09 24.56
N GLU A 50 19.22 -31.47 23.75
CA GLU A 50 19.36 -30.95 22.37
C GLU A 50 18.14 -31.28 21.51
N TYR A 51 17.45 -32.39 21.80
CA TYR A 51 16.22 -32.76 21.11
C TYR A 51 15.09 -31.73 21.34
N ASP A 52 14.92 -31.29 22.59
CA ASP A 52 13.91 -30.28 22.95
C ASP A 52 14.23 -28.92 22.31
N VAL A 53 15.51 -28.53 22.28
CA VAL A 53 15.94 -27.27 21.66
C VAL A 53 15.72 -27.31 20.14
N ARG A 54 16.06 -28.42 19.48
CA ARG A 54 15.82 -28.59 18.04
C ARG A 54 14.34 -28.51 17.68
N LYS A 55 13.48 -29.11 18.48
CA LYS A 55 12.03 -29.02 18.27
C LYS A 55 11.54 -27.59 18.33
N GLN A 56 12.10 -26.75 19.21
CA GLN A 56 11.74 -25.33 19.25
C GLN A 56 12.30 -24.52 18.07
N TYR A 57 13.41 -24.94 17.48
CA TYR A 57 13.88 -24.36 16.21
C TYR A 57 12.96 -24.69 15.03
N GLU A 58 12.39 -25.89 14.98
CA GLU A 58 11.39 -26.26 13.97
C GLU A 58 10.14 -25.38 14.10
N VAL A 59 9.64 -25.17 15.33
CA VAL A 59 8.52 -24.25 15.60
C VAL A 59 8.86 -22.80 15.21
N LEU A 60 10.09 -22.37 15.45
CA LEU A 60 10.55 -21.03 15.04
C LEU A 60 10.50 -20.85 13.52
N GLU A 61 10.98 -21.85 12.76
CA GLU A 61 10.93 -21.81 11.30
C GLU A 61 9.49 -21.78 10.78
N GLU A 62 8.59 -22.58 11.35
CA GLU A 62 7.17 -22.56 11.00
C GLU A 62 6.56 -21.16 11.22
N CYS A 63 6.88 -20.49 12.32
CA CYS A 63 6.46 -19.10 12.57
C CYS A 63 7.05 -18.12 11.55
N LYS A 64 8.33 -18.28 11.16
CA LYS A 64 9.00 -17.41 10.18
C LYS A 64 8.42 -17.59 8.77
N MET A 65 7.95 -18.79 8.44
CA MET A 65 7.30 -19.10 7.16
C MET A 65 5.95 -18.37 6.95
N MET A 66 5.33 -17.85 8.01
CA MET A 66 4.07 -17.07 7.93
C MET A 66 4.27 -15.59 7.58
N VAL A 67 5.44 -15.02 7.89
CA VAL A 67 5.79 -13.62 7.60
C VAL A 67 5.74 -13.26 6.10
N PRO A 68 6.30 -14.06 5.17
CA PRO A 68 6.27 -13.70 3.75
C PRO A 68 4.84 -13.64 3.18
N ASN A 69 3.91 -14.46 3.68
CA ASN A 69 2.52 -14.45 3.23
C ASN A 69 1.82 -13.13 3.59
N THR A 70 1.92 -12.73 4.86
CA THR A 70 1.31 -11.47 5.32
C THR A 70 1.93 -10.26 4.66
N GLN A 71 3.24 -10.28 4.41
CA GLN A 71 3.95 -9.22 3.70
C GLN A 71 3.51 -9.10 2.23
N GLN A 72 3.37 -10.23 1.51
CA GLN A 72 2.87 -10.23 0.12
C GLN A 72 1.45 -9.66 0.04
N ARG A 73 0.56 -10.07 0.93
CA ARG A 73 -0.82 -9.55 0.99
C ARG A 73 -0.86 -8.05 1.27
N LEU A 74 0.04 -7.56 2.12
CA LEU A 74 0.17 -6.12 2.42
C LEU A 74 0.67 -5.34 1.19
N GLU A 75 1.63 -5.89 0.46
CA GLU A 75 2.17 -5.28 -0.76
C GLU A 75 1.14 -5.25 -1.90
N GLU A 76 0.34 -6.30 -2.06
CA GLU A 76 -0.75 -6.33 -3.04
C GLU A 76 -1.81 -5.28 -2.74
N GLU A 77 -2.28 -5.18 -1.50
CA GLU A 77 -3.24 -4.14 -1.10
C GLU A 77 -2.63 -2.74 -1.24
N HIS A 78 -1.34 -2.58 -0.97
CA HIS A 78 -0.64 -1.32 -1.18
C HIS A 78 -0.58 -0.94 -2.67
N LYS A 79 -0.27 -1.89 -3.56
CA LYS A 79 -0.28 -1.70 -5.01
C LYS A 79 -1.67 -1.30 -5.50
N LYS A 80 -2.72 -2.06 -5.12
CA LYS A 80 -4.12 -1.74 -5.45
C LYS A 80 -4.51 -0.34 -5.01
N LEU A 81 -4.15 0.07 -3.78
CA LEU A 81 -4.43 1.41 -3.29
C LEU A 81 -3.70 2.49 -4.09
N THR A 82 -2.43 2.24 -4.41
CA THR A 82 -1.59 3.15 -5.19
C THR A 82 -2.17 3.34 -6.59
N ASP A 83 -2.56 2.25 -7.26
CA ASP A 83 -3.18 2.27 -8.57
C ASP A 83 -4.50 3.05 -8.56
N MET A 84 -5.32 2.87 -7.52
CA MET A 84 -6.54 3.64 -7.33
C MET A 84 -6.25 5.14 -7.18
N VAL A 85 -5.25 5.54 -6.39
CA VAL A 85 -4.88 6.96 -6.19
C VAL A 85 -4.30 7.55 -7.48
N VAL A 86 -3.46 6.83 -8.21
CA VAL A 86 -2.90 7.26 -9.50
C VAL A 86 -4.02 7.42 -10.53
N CYS A 87 -4.96 6.48 -10.62
CA CYS A 87 -6.10 6.59 -11.54
C CYS A 87 -7.04 7.74 -11.15
N GLN A 88 -7.29 7.95 -9.86
CA GLN A 88 -8.10 9.08 -9.37
C GLN A 88 -7.42 10.43 -9.63
N THR A 89 -6.10 10.53 -9.45
CA THR A 89 -5.34 11.75 -9.73
C THR A 89 -5.27 12.03 -11.23
N ALA A 90 -5.02 11.04 -12.07
CA ALA A 90 -5.09 11.16 -13.53
C ALA A 90 -6.49 11.62 -14.00
N ARG A 91 -7.56 11.04 -13.44
CA ARG A 91 -8.94 11.44 -13.73
C ARG A 91 -9.25 12.86 -13.28
N ARG A 92 -8.81 13.25 -12.07
CA ARG A 92 -8.95 14.63 -11.57
C ARG A 92 -8.17 15.64 -12.42
N LEU A 93 -6.96 15.29 -12.86
CA LEU A 93 -6.15 16.12 -13.74
C LEU A 93 -6.77 16.24 -15.14
N ALA A 94 -7.34 15.17 -15.70
CA ALA A 94 -8.05 15.21 -16.97
C ALA A 94 -9.29 16.12 -16.94
N HIS A 95 -10.03 16.14 -15.82
CA HIS A 95 -11.13 17.09 -15.63
C HIS A 95 -10.69 18.53 -15.35
N ARG A 96 -9.45 18.73 -14.87
CA ARG A 96 -8.89 20.06 -14.53
C ARG A 96 -8.00 20.64 -15.63
N ALA A 97 -7.58 19.83 -16.61
CA ALA A 97 -6.83 20.30 -17.77
C ALA A 97 -7.71 21.28 -18.55
N PRO A 98 -7.33 22.57 -18.69
CA PRO A 98 -8.06 23.46 -19.57
C PRO A 98 -7.97 22.86 -20.97
N CYS A 99 -9.12 22.62 -21.62
CA CYS A 99 -9.16 22.21 -23.01
C CYS A 99 -8.22 23.13 -23.78
N ARG A 100 -7.12 22.57 -24.31
CA ARG A 100 -6.23 23.25 -25.25
C ARG A 100 -7.12 23.64 -26.41
N ARG A 101 -7.66 24.86 -26.36
CA ARG A 101 -8.41 25.46 -27.45
C ARG A 101 -7.45 25.37 -28.63
N ALA A 102 -7.86 24.67 -29.67
CA ALA A 102 -7.09 24.45 -30.88
C ALA A 102 -6.36 25.74 -31.25
N ALA A 103 -5.02 25.74 -31.21
CA ALA A 103 -4.29 26.77 -31.91
C ALA A 103 -4.57 26.49 -33.40
N PRO A 104 -5.27 27.38 -34.12
CA PRO A 104 -5.49 27.16 -35.54
C PRO A 104 -4.12 27.03 -36.23
N PRO A 105 -4.00 26.22 -37.30
CA PRO A 105 -2.79 26.21 -38.09
C PRO A 105 -2.51 27.65 -38.51
N LEU A 106 -1.33 28.17 -38.15
CA LEU A 106 -0.86 29.49 -38.58
C LEU A 106 -0.74 29.45 -40.11
N THR A 107 -1.82 29.79 -40.80
CA THR A 107 -1.76 30.15 -42.21
C THR A 107 -0.97 31.44 -42.29
N LEU A 108 0.29 31.31 -42.70
CA LEU A 108 1.11 32.45 -43.09
C LEU A 108 0.37 33.24 -44.18
N PRO A 109 0.33 34.58 -44.12
CA PRO A 109 -0.34 35.37 -45.14
C PRO A 109 0.39 35.21 -46.48
N PHE A 110 -0.37 34.70 -47.43
CA PHE A 110 -0.14 34.72 -48.86
C PHE A 110 0.26 36.13 -49.32
N ASN A 111 1.54 36.35 -49.63
CA ASN A 111 1.98 37.55 -50.32
C ASN A 111 2.24 37.21 -51.79
N ARG A 112 1.27 37.55 -52.65
CA ARG A 112 1.49 37.69 -54.09
C ARG A 112 2.30 38.96 -54.31
N THR A 113 3.51 38.84 -54.82
CA THR A 113 4.14 39.95 -55.54
C THR A 113 3.83 39.79 -57.03
N PRO A 114 3.21 40.78 -57.68
CA PRO A 114 3.09 40.83 -59.12
C PRO A 114 4.34 41.52 -59.71
N THR A 115 4.99 40.86 -60.66
CA THR A 115 5.77 41.46 -61.77
C THR A 115 6.18 40.35 -62.70
#